data_AF-A0A935EDM2-F1
#
_entry.id   AF-A0A935EDM2-F1
#
_cell.length_a   1.000
_cell.length_b   1.000
_cell.length_c   1.000
_cell.angle_alpha   90.00
_cell.angle_beta   90.00
_cell.angle_gamma   90.00
#
_symmetry.space_group_name_H-M   'P 1'
#
loop_
_entity.id
_entity.type
_entity.pdbx_description
1 polymer ?
#
loop_
_entity_poly.entity_id
_entity_poly.type
_entity_poly.pdbx_seq_one_letter_code
_entity_poly.pdbx_strand_id
1 'polypeptide(L)'
;MTHEMVRNLSASTFAVVLAACGSAPWGCSKNASNYSCGYVEERAEYEVWYWRHLERDEENDETFIGRAIGLEMCETNARAFASAIGEIFNYRAYICILMENGKRMEKHRLT
;
A
#
# COMPACT_ATOMS: atom_id res chain seq x y z
N MET A 1 -70.82 -15.72 11.80
CA MET A 1 -69.75 -16.60 12.31
C MET A 1 -68.46 -16.16 11.61
N THR A 2 -67.77 -15.09 12.04
CA THR A 2 -66.78 -14.97 13.13
C THR A 2 -65.70 -16.05 13.12
N HIS A 3 -64.48 -15.65 12.73
CA HIS A 3 -63.15 -15.90 13.34
C HIS A 3 -62.12 -15.38 12.33
N GLU A 4 -61.66 -14.12 12.41
CA GLU A 4 -60.42 -13.72 13.09
C GLU A 4 -59.28 -14.75 13.01
N MET A 5 -58.19 -14.42 12.30
CA MET A 5 -56.92 -14.03 12.90
C MET A 5 -55.85 -13.77 11.80
N VAL A 6 -55.38 -12.53 11.69
CA VAL A 6 -54.07 -12.03 12.14
C VAL A 6 -52.97 -12.09 11.06
N ARG A 7 -52.65 -10.87 10.62
CA ARG A 7 -51.40 -10.34 10.05
C ARG A 7 -50.14 -11.19 10.27
N ASN A 8 -49.32 -11.28 9.22
CA ASN A 8 -47.88 -11.13 9.38
C ASN A 8 -47.26 -10.46 8.15
N LEU A 9 -47.06 -9.14 8.26
CA LEU A 9 -46.09 -8.42 7.43
C LEU A 9 -44.70 -8.91 7.85
N SER A 10 -44.07 -9.75 7.02
CA SER A 10 -42.64 -9.96 7.10
C SER A 10 -41.95 -8.78 6.40
N ALA A 11 -41.68 -7.73 7.16
CA ALA A 11 -40.72 -6.71 6.76
C ALA A 11 -39.34 -7.37 6.77
N SER A 12 -38.80 -7.70 5.59
CA SER A 12 -37.41 -8.11 5.44
C SER A 12 -36.50 -6.90 5.65
N THR A 13 -36.27 -6.55 6.91
CA THR A 13 -35.16 -5.68 7.31
C THR A 13 -33.87 -6.43 7.00
N PHE A 14 -33.26 -6.10 5.86
CA PHE A 14 -31.85 -6.37 5.63
C PHE A 14 -31.05 -5.59 6.68
N ALA A 15 -30.74 -6.27 7.78
CA ALA A 15 -29.71 -5.82 8.70
C ALA A 15 -28.39 -5.85 7.93
N VAL A 16 -27.94 -4.68 7.46
CA VAL A 16 -26.55 -4.49 7.06
C VAL A 16 -25.77 -4.67 8.35
N VAL A 17 -25.23 -5.87 8.53
CA VAL A 17 -24.24 -6.15 9.57
C VAL A 17 -23.04 -5.28 9.19
N LEU A 18 -22.94 -4.12 9.83
CA LEU A 18 -21.70 -3.36 9.98
C LEU A 18 -20.75 -4.32 10.70
N ALA A 19 -20.07 -5.15 9.90
CA ALA A 19 -18.94 -5.92 10.36
C ALA A 19 -18.02 -4.91 11.01
N ALA A 20 -17.88 -5.06 12.32
CA ALA A 20 -16.99 -4.27 13.13
C ALA A 20 -15.67 -4.15 12.39
N CYS A 21 -15.27 -2.91 12.06
CA CYS A 21 -13.87 -2.61 11.78
C CYS A 21 -13.13 -2.99 13.05
N GLY A 22 -12.66 -4.24 13.09
CA GLY A 22 -11.72 -4.69 14.08
C GLY A 22 -10.54 -3.73 14.01
N SER A 23 -10.39 -2.93 15.05
CA SER A 23 -9.16 -2.27 15.39
C SER A 23 -8.14 -3.36 15.74
N ALA A 24 -7.68 -4.05 14.70
CA ALA A 24 -6.46 -4.83 14.77
C ALA A 24 -5.34 -3.80 14.98
N PRO A 25 -4.52 -3.90 16.05
CA PRO A 25 -3.34 -3.07 16.23
C PRO A 25 -2.25 -3.58 15.28
N TRP A 26 -2.54 -3.58 13.99
CA TRP A 26 -1.60 -3.96 12.94
C TRP A 26 -1.19 -2.64 12.31
N GLY A 27 -0.51 -1.79 13.10
CA GLY A 27 0.43 -0.87 12.49
C GLY A 27 1.35 -1.71 11.62
N CYS A 28 1.60 -1.29 10.38
CA CYS A 28 2.31 -2.13 9.43
C CYS A 28 3.64 -2.48 10.09
N SER A 29 3.81 -3.74 10.45
CA SER A 29 4.97 -4.20 11.23
C SER A 29 6.28 -3.93 10.49
N LYS A 30 6.17 -3.58 9.20
CA LYS A 30 7.23 -3.28 8.26
C LYS A 30 7.42 -1.79 7.93
N ASN A 31 6.46 -0.89 8.20
CA ASN A 31 6.54 0.52 7.78
C ASN A 31 5.75 1.47 8.69
N ALA A 32 6.37 2.58 9.12
CA ALA A 32 5.68 3.68 9.78
C ALA A 32 4.94 4.51 8.72
N SER A 33 3.61 4.41 8.69
CA SER A 33 2.75 5.14 7.74
C SER A 33 1.51 5.70 8.44
N ASN A 34 1.03 6.87 7.99
CA ASN A 34 -0.26 7.40 8.42
C ASN A 34 -1.45 6.72 7.72
N TYR A 35 -1.18 5.88 6.72
CA TYR A 35 -2.19 5.15 5.97
C TYR A 35 -2.36 3.71 6.50
N SER A 36 -3.48 3.08 6.15
CA SER A 36 -3.72 1.67 6.52
C SER A 36 -2.82 0.72 5.73
N CYS A 37 -2.45 -0.42 6.31
CA CYS A 37 -1.55 -1.37 5.65
C CYS A 37 -2.10 -1.93 4.35
N GLY A 38 -3.38 -2.33 4.32
CA GLY A 38 -4.00 -2.76 3.07
C GLY A 38 -3.99 -1.68 1.99
N TYR A 39 -4.02 -0.39 2.36
CA TYR A 39 -3.81 0.67 1.39
C TYR A 39 -2.35 0.71 0.91
N VAL A 40 -1.40 0.83 1.85
CA VAL A 40 0.04 0.95 1.59
C VAL A 40 0.58 -0.22 0.77
N GLU A 41 0.15 -1.45 1.08
CA GLU A 41 0.68 -2.68 0.50
C GLU A 41 0.03 -3.04 -0.84
N GLU A 42 -1.26 -2.74 -1.04
CA GLU A 42 -2.02 -3.27 -2.18
C GLU A 42 -2.57 -2.19 -3.12
N ARG A 43 -2.72 -0.93 -2.68
CA ARG A 43 -3.53 0.08 -3.41
C ARG A 43 -2.83 1.41 -3.64
N ALA A 44 -1.88 1.77 -2.79
CA ALA A 44 -1.15 3.02 -2.89
C ALA A 44 -0.33 3.06 -4.19
N GLU A 45 -0.36 4.20 -4.89
CA GLU A 45 0.54 4.46 -6.01
C GLU A 45 1.88 4.93 -5.47
N TYR A 46 2.97 4.41 -6.03
CA TYR A 46 4.33 4.77 -5.68
C TYR A 46 5.09 5.25 -6.90
N GLU A 47 5.90 6.29 -6.72
CA GLU A 47 7.11 6.45 -7.52
C GLU A 47 8.20 5.52 -6.97
N VAL A 48 8.89 4.83 -7.87
CA VAL A 48 10.02 3.96 -7.55
C VAL A 48 11.30 4.68 -7.93
N TRP A 49 12.16 4.89 -6.93
CA TRP A 49 13.44 5.58 -7.09
C TRP A 49 14.59 4.66 -6.65
N TYR A 50 15.73 4.77 -7.33
CA TYR A 50 16.90 3.93 -7.11
C TYR A 50 18.20 4.76 -7.08
N TRP A 51 19.11 4.43 -6.16
CA TRP A 51 20.44 5.04 -5.99
C TRP A 51 21.49 3.99 -6.31
N ARG A 52 22.39 4.32 -7.22
CA ARG A 52 23.44 3.40 -7.67
C ARG A 52 24.64 3.38 -6.71
N HIS A 53 24.97 4.53 -6.16
CA HIS A 53 26.14 4.83 -5.35
C HIS A 53 25.72 5.41 -4.00
N LEU A 54 25.13 4.56 -3.15
CA LEU A 54 24.69 4.93 -1.80
C LEU A 54 25.78 5.60 -0.93
N GLU A 55 27.05 5.31 -1.20
CA GLU A 55 28.18 5.82 -0.40
C GLU A 55 28.55 7.27 -0.73
N ARG A 56 28.06 7.81 -1.85
CA ARG A 56 28.47 9.13 -2.32
C ARG A 56 27.60 10.26 -1.78
N ASP A 57 26.42 9.94 -1.22
CA ASP A 57 25.44 10.91 -0.69
C ASP A 57 25.17 12.07 -1.68
N GLU A 58 25.20 11.76 -2.98
CA GLU A 58 24.98 12.72 -4.06
C GLU A 58 23.50 12.67 -4.47
N GLU A 59 22.76 13.77 -4.28
CA GLU A 59 21.34 13.89 -4.70
C GLU A 59 21.14 13.62 -6.21
N ASN A 60 22.18 13.75 -7.03
CA ASN A 60 22.09 13.48 -8.47
C ASN A 60 22.10 11.99 -8.83
N ASP A 61 22.29 11.12 -7.84
CA ASP A 61 22.37 9.67 -8.05
C ASP A 61 21.01 8.97 -7.86
N GLU A 62 19.98 9.69 -7.40
CA GLU A 62 18.62 9.18 -7.36
C GLU A 62 17.99 9.20 -8.76
N THR A 63 17.65 8.02 -9.26
CA THR A 63 17.01 7.83 -10.55
C THR A 63 15.57 7.40 -10.35
N PHE A 64 14.63 8.12 -10.97
CA PHE A 64 13.26 7.63 -11.13
C PHE A 64 13.24 6.46 -12.11
N ILE A 65 12.83 5.28 -11.65
CA ILE A 65 12.83 4.06 -12.46
C ILE A 65 11.44 3.60 -12.87
N GLY A 66 10.37 4.16 -12.28
CA GLY A 66 9.01 3.88 -12.71
C GLY A 66 7.96 4.10 -11.63
N ARG A 67 6.75 3.61 -11.88
CA ARG A 67 5.64 3.62 -10.93
C ARG A 67 5.20 2.21 -10.57
N ALA A 68 4.59 2.07 -9.40
CA ALA A 68 4.06 0.80 -8.91
C ALA A 68 2.77 1.02 -8.13
N ILE A 69 1.92 0.00 -8.08
CA ILE A 69 0.79 -0.09 -7.15
C ILE A 69 1.19 -1.09 -6.05
N GLY A 70 1.21 -0.62 -4.81
CA GLY A 70 1.62 -1.43 -3.67
C GLY A 70 3.14 -1.55 -3.50
N LEU A 71 3.55 -1.83 -2.26
CA LEU A 71 4.97 -1.87 -1.88
C LEU A 71 5.73 -3.05 -2.50
N GLU A 72 5.09 -4.21 -2.66
CA GLU A 72 5.74 -5.40 -3.23
C GLU A 72 6.17 -5.15 -4.68
N MET A 73 5.28 -4.55 -5.49
CA MET A 73 5.64 -4.21 -6.87
C MET A 73 6.71 -3.12 -6.93
N CYS A 74 6.71 -2.17 -5.99
CA CYS A 74 7.78 -1.18 -5.92
C CYS A 74 9.16 -1.83 -5.71
N GLU A 75 9.30 -2.75 -4.75
CA GLU A 75 10.56 -3.49 -4.54
C GLU A 75 10.90 -4.35 -5.75
N THR A 76 9.91 -5.03 -6.34
CA THR A 76 10.11 -5.86 -7.53
C THR A 76 10.69 -5.04 -8.69
N ASN A 77 10.18 -3.83 -8.92
CA ASN A 77 10.73 -2.91 -9.92
C ASN A 77 12.18 -2.53 -9.60
N ALA A 78 12.50 -2.22 -8.34
CA ALA A 78 13.86 -1.90 -7.92
C ALA A 78 14.83 -3.07 -8.12
N ARG A 79 14.40 -4.30 -7.81
CA ARG A 79 15.18 -5.52 -8.06
C ARG A 79 15.42 -5.75 -9.55
N ALA A 80 14.36 -5.60 -10.35
CA ALA A 80 14.45 -5.75 -11.80
C ALA A 80 15.42 -4.72 -12.39
N PHE A 81 15.37 -3.47 -11.93
CA PHE A 81 16.29 -2.43 -12.33
C PHE A 81 17.74 -2.75 -11.96
N ALA A 82 18.01 -3.12 -10.70
CA ALA A 82 19.35 -3.52 -10.25
C ALA A 82 19.91 -4.67 -11.10
N SER A 83 19.08 -5.68 -11.37
CA SER A 83 19.45 -6.80 -12.24
C SER A 83 19.75 -6.35 -13.67
N ALA A 84 18.98 -5.41 -14.22
CA ALA A 84 19.17 -4.91 -15.58
C ALA A 84 20.47 -4.12 -15.76
N ILE A 85 20.94 -3.44 -14.70
CA ILE A 85 22.22 -2.71 -14.70
C ILE A 85 23.41 -3.56 -14.21
N GLY A 86 23.17 -4.83 -13.90
CA GLY A 86 24.20 -5.78 -13.47
C GLY A 86 24.68 -5.60 -12.02
N GLU A 87 23.87 -5.00 -11.16
CA GLU A 87 24.19 -4.78 -9.75
C GLU A 87 23.59 -5.84 -8.83
N ILE A 88 24.31 -6.12 -7.73
CA ILE A 88 23.76 -6.89 -6.62
C ILE A 88 22.72 -6.02 -5.91
N PHE A 89 21.49 -6.50 -5.81
CA PHE A 89 20.41 -5.73 -5.19
C PHE A 89 20.72 -5.40 -3.72
N ASN A 90 20.72 -4.12 -3.40
CA ASN A 90 20.87 -3.60 -2.05
C ASN A 90 19.54 -2.99 -1.61
N TYR A 91 18.97 -3.47 -0.50
CA TYR A 91 17.71 -2.93 0.02
C TYR A 91 17.79 -1.44 0.37
N ARG A 92 18.98 -0.90 0.64
CA ARG A 92 19.16 0.54 0.88
C ARG A 92 19.12 1.37 -0.40
N ALA A 93 19.31 0.76 -1.57
CA ALA A 93 19.44 1.42 -2.87
C ALA A 93 18.11 1.85 -3.49
N TYR A 94 16.98 1.69 -2.81
CA TYR A 94 15.69 2.08 -3.35
C TYR A 94 14.77 2.73 -2.33
N ILE A 95 13.79 3.48 -2.80
CA ILE A 95 12.67 3.97 -1.99
C ILE A 95 11.39 3.95 -2.81
N CYS A 96 10.29 3.67 -2.13
CA CYS A 96 8.94 3.79 -2.65
C CYS A 96 8.35 5.11 -2.13
N ILE A 97 8.14 6.09 -2.99
CA ILE A 97 7.52 7.37 -2.58
C ILE A 97 6.03 7.31 -2.84
N LEU A 98 5.23 7.28 -1.76
CA LEU A 98 3.77 7.24 -1.84
C LEU A 98 3.28 8.51 -2.51
N MET A 99 2.43 8.34 -3.52
CA MET A 99 1.82 9.41 -4.28
C MET A 99 0.34 9.51 -3.93
N GLU A 100 -0.14 10.73 -3.70
CA GLU A 100 -1.55 11.03 -3.52
C GLU A 100 -1.87 12.35 -4.24
N ASN A 101 -2.85 12.32 -5.15
CA ASN A 101 -3.26 13.50 -5.92
C ASN A 101 -2.09 14.25 -6.60
N GLY A 102 -1.11 13.49 -7.14
CA GLY A 102 0.07 14.04 -7.79
C GLY A 102 1.13 14.62 -6.84
N LYS A 103 0.99 14.43 -5.52
CA LYS A 103 1.94 14.87 -4.51
C LYS A 103 2.64 13.69 -3.87
N ARG A 104 3.91 13.90 -3.50
CA ARG A 104 4.71 12.95 -2.70
C ARG A 104 4.34 13.11 -1.23
N MET A 105 4.00 12.00 -0.58
CA MET A 105 3.48 11.99 0.78
C MET A 105 4.45 11.37 1.77
N GLU A 106 4.75 10.09 1.59
CA GLU A 106 5.56 9.28 2.50
C GLU A 106 6.62 8.49 1.74
N LYS A 107 7.71 8.15 2.40
CA LYS A 107 8.78 7.31 1.86
C LYS A 107 8.73 5.96 2.56
N HIS A 108 8.60 4.88 1.79
CA HIS A 108 8.48 3.51 2.29
C HIS A 108 9.55 2.61 1.69
N ARG A 109 9.80 1.50 2.38
CA ARG A 109 10.67 0.41 1.93
C ARG A 109 10.18 -0.90 2.51
N LEU A 110 10.24 -1.99 1.78
CA LEU A 110 10.12 -3.30 2.40
C LEU A 110 11.47 -3.61 3.07
N THR A 111 11.52 -3.58 4.40
CA THR A 111 12.69 -4.02 5.19
C THR A 111 12.54 -5.44 5.69
#